data_AF-A0A2V6LLM1-F1
#
_entry.id   AF-A0A2V6LLM1-F1
#
_cell.length_a   1.000
_cell.length_b   1.000
_cell.length_c   1.000
_cell.angle_alpha   90.00
_cell.angle_beta   90.00
_cell.angle_gamma   90.00
#
_symmetry.space_group_name_H-M   'P 1'
#
loop_
_entity.id
_entity.type
_entity.pdbx_description
1 polymer ?
#
loop_
_entity_poly.entity_id
_entity_poly.type
_entity_poly.pdbx_seq_one_letter_code
_entity_poly.pdbx_strand_id
1 'polypeptide(L)'
;EHLLDYFVEMSWWAALAYHFHATGQVRYAYVIWLIFFACDSLERLAKWSVKLRVGRSIDDVSRFDRFVRYVAGRRNIYTWLFTFCLLTGTPATGFILLCLWGMATAAIHIFRAFQIRYTFQNKIG
;
A
#
# COMPACT_ATOMS: atom_id res chain seq x y z
N GLU A 1 1.67 0.62 -19.19
CA GLU A 1 0.68 1.48 -18.50
C GLU A 1 0.83 1.57 -16.98
N HIS A 2 1.14 0.49 -16.24
CA HIS A 2 1.02 0.49 -14.76
C HIS A 2 1.97 1.37 -13.91
N LEU A 3 3.15 1.77 -14.40
CA LEU A 3 4.11 2.52 -13.58
C LEU A 3 3.82 4.03 -13.55
N LEU A 4 3.46 4.62 -14.69
CA LEU A 4 3.15 6.05 -14.77
C LEU A 4 1.91 6.39 -13.94
N ASP A 5 0.85 5.60 -14.05
CA ASP A 5 -0.36 5.79 -13.23
C ASP A 5 -0.06 5.74 -11.74
N TYR A 6 0.87 4.86 -11.34
CA TYR A 6 1.33 4.78 -9.95
C TYR A 6 2.14 6.01 -9.52
N PHE A 7 3.05 6.51 -10.37
CA PHE A 7 3.80 7.73 -10.04
C PHE A 7 2.91 8.98 -9.97
N VAL A 8 1.94 9.11 -10.87
CA VAL A 8 0.97 10.20 -10.86
C VAL A 8 0.09 10.15 -9.60
N GLU A 9 -0.33 8.96 -9.19
CA GLU A 9 -1.10 8.80 -7.97
C GLU A 9 -0.25 9.09 -6.73
N MET A 10 1.02 8.66 -6.70
CA MET A 10 1.93 8.95 -5.58
C MET A 10 2.30 10.42 -5.48
N SER A 11 2.42 11.14 -6.60
CA SER A 11 2.68 12.58 -6.59
C SER A 11 1.50 13.38 -6.02
N TRP A 12 0.26 12.93 -6.26
CA TRP A 12 -0.94 13.51 -5.64
C TRP A 12 -0.90 13.37 -4.11
N TRP A 13 -0.59 12.18 -3.60
CA TRP A 13 -0.47 11.94 -2.16
C TRP A 13 0.69 12.73 -1.53
N ALA A 14 1.82 12.86 -2.24
CA ALA A 14 2.94 13.68 -1.80
C ALA A 14 2.57 15.16 -1.69
N ALA A 15 1.81 15.70 -2.66
CA ALA A 15 1.34 17.08 -2.63
C ALA A 15 0.39 17.34 -1.45
N LEU A 16 -0.51 16.40 -1.15
CA LEU A 16 -1.37 16.47 0.04
C LEU A 16 -0.57 16.42 1.34
N ALA A 17 0.40 15.52 1.44
CA ALA A 17 1.29 15.42 2.60
C ALA A 17 2.06 16.72 2.83
N TYR A 18 2.56 17.33 1.75
CA TYR A 18 3.22 18.63 1.81
C TYR A 18 2.26 19.73 2.25
N HIS A 19 1.03 19.77 1.72
CA HIS A 19 0.01 20.75 2.11
C HIS A 19 -0.32 20.66 3.60
N PHE A 20 -0.55 19.45 4.15
CA PHE A 20 -0.84 19.27 5.58
C PHE A 20 0.36 19.58 6.48
N HIS A 21 1.57 19.36 6.00
CA HIS A 21 2.79 19.74 6.69
C HIS A 21 2.97 21.26 6.71
N ALA A 22 2.83 21.93 5.56
CA ALA A 22 3.00 23.38 5.40
C ALA A 22 1.91 24.20 6.11
N THR A 23 0.68 23.69 6.15
CA THR A 23 -0.44 24.32 6.88
C THR A 23 -0.40 24.05 8.39
N GLY A 24 0.52 23.20 8.86
CA GLY A 24 0.65 22.84 10.28
C GLY A 24 -0.46 21.95 10.83
N GLN A 25 -1.43 21.53 10.01
CA GLN A 25 -2.53 20.64 10.42
C GLN A 25 -2.01 19.28 10.90
N VAL A 26 -0.96 18.76 10.25
CA VAL A 26 -0.29 17.53 10.66
C VAL A 26 1.22 17.71 10.49
N ARG A 27 1.91 18.04 11.60
CA ARG A 27 3.36 18.31 11.62
C ARG A 27 4.21 17.21 10.98
N TYR A 28 3.78 15.95 11.09
CA TYR A 28 4.52 14.80 10.58
C TYR A 28 3.90 14.18 9.31
N ALA A 29 3.01 14.88 8.60
CA ALA A 29 2.31 14.34 7.43
C ALA A 29 3.27 13.77 6.37
N TYR A 30 4.33 14.51 6.08
CA TYR A 30 5.34 14.11 5.10
C TYR A 30 6.13 12.86 5.53
N VAL A 31 6.41 12.72 6.83
CA VAL A 31 7.09 11.54 7.39
C VAL A 31 6.17 10.32 7.33
N ILE A 32 4.89 10.49 7.69
CA ILE A 32 3.88 9.43 7.61
C ILE A 32 3.73 8.93 6.16
N TRP A 33 3.69 9.86 5.20
CA TRP A 33 3.65 9.53 3.78
C TRP A 33 4.89 8.76 3.32
N LEU A 34 6.09 9.20 3.73
CA LEU A 34 7.34 8.51 3.38
C LEU A 34 7.38 7.07 3.90
N ILE A 35 6.90 6.84 5.13
CA ILE A 35 6.81 5.49 5.70
C ILE A 35 5.82 4.64 4.88
N PHE A 36 4.65 5.19 4.57
CA PHE A 36 3.66 4.52 3.72
C PHE A 36 4.25 4.16 2.34
N PHE A 37 4.92 5.11 1.69
CA PHE A 37 5.56 4.90 0.39
C PHE A 37 6.65 3.82 0.45
N ALA A 38 7.45 3.80 1.51
CA ALA A 38 8.46 2.76 1.73
C ALA A 38 7.81 1.38 1.92
N CYS A 39 6.75 1.28 2.72
CA CYS A 39 6.01 0.03 2.93
C CYS A 39 5.41 -0.50 1.63
N ASP A 40 4.72 0.33 0.85
CA ASP A 40 4.12 -0.06 -0.43
C ASP A 40 5.19 -0.50 -1.45
N SER A 41 6.31 0.23 -1.51
CA SER A 41 7.45 -0.12 -2.36
C SER A 41 8.08 -1.46 -1.96
N LEU A 42 8.28 -1.70 -0.67
CA LEU A 42 8.82 -2.96 -0.13
C LEU A 42 7.88 -4.13 -0.43
N GLU A 43 6.57 -3.94 -0.31
CA GLU A 43 5.59 -4.95 -0.66
C GLU A 43 5.67 -5.34 -2.15
N ARG A 44 5.76 -4.34 -3.04
CA ARG A 44 5.92 -4.57 -4.49
C ARG A 44 7.22 -5.30 -4.81
N LEU A 45 8.32 -4.89 -4.19
CA LEU A 45 9.62 -5.56 -4.34
C LEU A 45 9.60 -6.99 -3.82
N ALA A 46 8.91 -7.25 -2.70
CA ALA A 46 8.74 -8.60 -2.16
C ALA A 46 7.95 -9.49 -3.14
N LYS A 47 6.81 -8.99 -3.64
CA LYS A 47 6.00 -9.69 -4.65
C LYS A 47 6.79 -9.96 -5.94
N TRP A 48 7.54 -8.97 -6.42
CA TRP A 48 8.41 -9.10 -7.60
C TRP A 48 9.54 -10.12 -7.38
N SER A 49 10.21 -10.07 -6.23
CA SER A 49 11.28 -11.01 -5.87
C SER A 49 10.80 -12.46 -5.78
N VAL A 50 9.61 -12.68 -5.21
CA VAL A 50 9.00 -14.02 -5.16
C VAL A 50 8.62 -14.49 -6.57
N LYS A 51 8.08 -13.60 -7.41
CA LYS A 51 7.77 -13.91 -8.83
C LYS A 51 9.02 -14.34 -9.60
N LEU A 52 10.15 -13.65 -9.41
CA LEU A 52 11.42 -13.98 -10.07
C LEU A 52 12.00 -15.33 -9.59
N ARG A 53 11.91 -15.65 -8.29
CA ARG A 53 12.48 -16.90 -7.73
C ARG A 53 11.66 -18.14 -7.99
N VAL A 54 10.33 -18.03 -7.96
CA VAL A 54 9.43 -19.21 -8.01
C VAL A 54 9.10 -19.60 -9.45
N GLY A 55 9.33 -18.73 -10.44
CA GLY A 55 9.10 -19.02 -11.88
C GLY A 55 7.62 -19.21 -12.26
N ARG A 56 6.73 -19.35 -11.28
CA ARG A 56 5.27 -19.32 -11.42
C ARG A 56 4.72 -18.03 -10.83
N SER A 57 3.68 -17.51 -11.48
CA SER A 57 2.91 -16.42 -10.92
C SER A 57 2.29 -16.85 -9.58
N ILE A 58 2.50 -16.05 -8.54
CA ILE A 58 1.82 -16.17 -7.24
C ILE A 58 0.29 -16.01 -7.41
N ASP A 59 -0.15 -15.48 -8.56
CA ASP A 59 -1.55 -15.16 -8.84
C ASP A 59 -2.49 -16.39 -8.88
N ASP A 60 -1.99 -17.61 -8.99
CA ASP A 60 -2.83 -18.83 -9.00
C ASP A 60 -2.98 -19.52 -7.64
N VAL A 61 -2.23 -19.12 -6.60
CA VAL A 61 -2.07 -19.98 -5.40
C VAL A 61 -2.99 -19.59 -4.23
N SER A 62 -3.66 -18.43 -4.23
CA SER A 62 -4.55 -18.13 -3.10
C SER A 62 -5.72 -17.20 -3.38
N ARG A 63 -6.95 -17.74 -3.24
CA ARG A 63 -8.24 -16.99 -3.25
C ARG A 63 -8.27 -15.81 -2.28
N PHE A 64 -7.48 -15.85 -1.21
CA PHE A 64 -7.38 -14.77 -0.25
C PHE A 64 -6.53 -13.60 -0.75
N ASP A 65 -5.49 -13.83 -1.55
CA ASP A 65 -4.69 -12.73 -2.13
C ASP A 65 -5.54 -11.93 -3.14
N ARG A 66 -6.48 -12.62 -3.81
CA ARG A 66 -7.55 -12.00 -4.61
C ARG A 66 -8.50 -11.16 -3.74
N PHE A 67 -8.91 -11.68 -2.57
CA PHE A 67 -9.78 -10.95 -1.64
C PHE A 67 -9.10 -9.70 -1.06
N VAL A 68 -7.84 -9.81 -0.67
CA VAL A 68 -7.06 -8.64 -0.24
C VAL A 68 -6.81 -7.70 -1.43
N ARG A 69 -6.65 -8.18 -2.67
CA ARG A 69 -6.69 -7.31 -3.86
C ARG A 69 -8.05 -6.64 -4.08
N TYR A 70 -9.16 -7.22 -3.65
CA TYR A 70 -10.46 -6.56 -3.71
C TYR A 70 -10.61 -5.50 -2.61
N VAL A 71 -10.14 -5.79 -1.39
CA VAL A 71 -10.21 -4.89 -0.22
C VAL A 71 -9.16 -3.77 -0.30
N ALA A 72 -7.97 -4.05 -0.80
CA ALA A 72 -6.84 -3.13 -0.89
C ALA A 72 -6.55 -2.63 -2.32
N GLY A 73 -6.89 -3.41 -3.35
CA GLY A 73 -6.53 -3.14 -4.74
C GLY A 73 -7.59 -2.36 -5.54
N ARG A 74 -8.79 -2.11 -4.98
CA ARG A 74 -9.58 -0.98 -5.48
C ARG A 74 -9.02 0.27 -4.83
N ARG A 75 -8.00 0.87 -5.45
CA ARG A 75 -7.51 2.25 -5.22
C ARG A 75 -8.63 3.25 -4.88
N ASN A 76 -9.83 3.00 -5.41
CA ASN A 76 -11.05 3.73 -5.10
C ASN A 76 -11.42 3.76 -3.60
N ILE A 77 -11.17 2.74 -2.79
CA ILE A 77 -11.51 2.75 -1.35
C ILE A 77 -10.74 3.86 -0.62
N TYR A 78 -9.47 4.06 -0.94
CA TYR A 78 -8.67 5.16 -0.41
C TYR A 78 -9.24 6.51 -0.84
N THR A 79 -9.59 6.62 -2.12
CA THR A 79 -10.24 7.82 -2.68
C THR A 79 -11.57 8.09 -1.99
N TRP A 80 -12.43 7.09 -1.79
CA TRP A 80 -13.74 7.23 -1.14
C TRP A 80 -13.64 7.56 0.35
N LEU A 81 -12.73 6.91 1.09
CA LEU A 81 -12.45 7.25 2.49
C LEU A 81 -11.93 8.68 2.61
N PHE A 82 -11.02 9.08 1.73
CA PHE A 82 -10.47 10.43 1.73
C PHE A 82 -11.52 11.47 1.30
N THR A 83 -12.33 11.18 0.28
CA THR A 83 -13.46 12.01 -0.14
C THR A 83 -14.48 12.17 0.98
N PHE A 84 -14.81 11.10 1.71
CA PHE A 84 -15.69 11.18 2.87
C PHE A 84 -15.10 12.12 3.94
N CYS A 85 -13.82 11.98 4.27
CA CYS A 85 -13.15 12.85 5.23
C CYS A 85 -13.03 14.31 4.76
N LEU A 86 -12.87 14.54 3.45
CA LEU A 86 -12.95 15.88 2.86
C LEU A 86 -14.36 16.47 3.03
N LEU A 87 -15.40 15.69 2.77
CA LEU A 87 -16.80 16.12 2.90
C LEU A 87 -17.19 16.38 4.37
N THR A 88 -16.62 15.65 5.33
CA THR A 88 -16.83 15.89 6.77
C THR A 88 -15.96 17.02 7.33
N GLY A 89 -15.13 17.68 6.51
CA GLY A 89 -14.26 18.77 6.94
C GLY A 89 -13.07 18.34 7.80
N THR A 90 -12.73 17.05 7.81
CA THR A 90 -11.62 16.47 8.58
C THR A 90 -10.56 15.80 7.68
N PRO A 91 -10.00 16.53 6.69
CA PRO A 91 -9.09 15.96 5.70
C PRO A 91 -7.78 15.42 6.29
N ALA A 92 -7.28 16.05 7.36
CA ALA A 92 -6.10 15.60 8.10
C ALA A 92 -6.28 14.20 8.72
N THR A 93 -7.44 13.93 9.31
CA THR A 93 -7.78 12.62 9.88
C THR A 93 -7.89 11.56 8.79
N GLY A 94 -8.52 11.91 7.66
CA GLY A 94 -8.62 11.01 6.50
C GLY A 94 -7.25 10.62 5.94
N PHE A 95 -6.32 11.56 5.88
CA PHE A 95 -4.95 11.31 5.45
C PHE A 95 -4.22 10.32 6.36
N ILE A 96 -4.32 10.50 7.68
CA ILE A 96 -3.70 9.59 8.67
C ILE A 96 -4.30 8.18 8.56
N LEU A 97 -5.63 8.07 8.48
CA LEU A 97 -6.33 6.80 8.35
C LEU A 97 -5.94 6.05 7.07
N LEU A 98 -5.79 6.78 5.96
CA LEU A 98 -5.34 6.24 4.69
C LEU A 98 -3.92 5.66 4.81
N CYS A 99 -2.98 6.41 5.38
CA CYS A 99 -1.61 5.94 5.55
C CYS A 99 -1.55 4.72 6.49
N LEU A 100 -2.26 4.74 7.61
CA LEU A 100 -2.31 3.61 8.55
C LEU A 100 -2.90 2.35 7.91
N TRP A 101 -4.00 2.49 7.17
CA TRP A 101 -4.62 1.37 6.46
C TRP A 101 -3.70 0.79 5.39
N GLY A 102 -3.05 1.67 4.62
CA GLY A 102 -2.07 1.30 3.62
C GLY A 102 -0.90 0.51 4.21
N MET A 103 -0.33 1.01 5.32
CA MET A 103 0.73 0.32 6.05
C MET A 103 0.30 -1.03 6.60
N ALA A 104 -0.91 -1.12 7.19
CA ALA A 104 -1.45 -2.37 7.72
C ALA A 104 -1.61 -3.43 6.63
N THR A 105 -2.13 -3.02 5.46
CA THR A 105 -2.28 -3.90 4.31
C THR A 105 -0.91 -4.36 3.79
N ALA A 106 0.05 -3.45 3.66
CA ALA A 106 1.40 -3.78 3.22
C ALA A 106 2.10 -4.76 4.16
N ALA A 107 1.97 -4.57 5.47
CA ALA A 107 2.51 -5.48 6.47
C ALA A 107 1.94 -6.90 6.33
N ILE A 108 0.61 -7.02 6.15
CA ILE A 108 -0.05 -8.32 5.93
C ILE A 108 0.48 -8.99 4.66
N HIS A 109 0.64 -8.24 3.57
CA HIS A 109 1.16 -8.77 2.31
C HIS A 109 2.64 -9.18 2.40
N ILE A 110 3.49 -8.39 3.05
CA ILE A 110 4.91 -8.70 3.26
C ILE A 110 5.04 -9.97 4.11
N PHE A 111 4.34 -10.03 5.24
CA PHE A 111 4.36 -11.20 6.12
C PHE A 111 3.96 -12.48 5.36
N ARG A 112 2.91 -12.39 4.54
CA ARG A 112 2.46 -13.51 3.74
C ARG A 112 3.43 -13.89 2.62
N ALA A 113 3.99 -12.92 1.92
CA ALA A 113 5.02 -13.19 0.91
C ALA A 113 6.21 -13.93 1.54
N PHE A 114 6.55 -13.58 2.79
CA PHE A 114 7.56 -14.26 3.58
C PHE A 114 7.16 -15.69 3.97
N GLN A 115 5.93 -15.90 4.46
CA GLN A 115 5.41 -17.24 4.77
C GLN A 115 5.43 -18.16 3.56
N ILE A 116 4.92 -17.69 2.41
CA ILE A 116 4.92 -18.46 1.16
C ILE A 116 6.36 -18.84 0.79
N ARG A 117 7.29 -17.88 0.84
CA ARG A 117 8.70 -18.13 0.56
C ARG A 117 9.29 -19.21 1.48
N TYR A 118 8.99 -19.17 2.77
CA TYR A 118 9.46 -20.16 3.75
C TYR A 118 8.85 -21.56 3.50
N THR A 119 7.55 -21.64 3.25
CA THR A 119 6.86 -22.91 2.98
C THR A 119 7.33 -23.58 1.69
N PHE A 120 7.64 -22.81 0.64
CA PHE A 120 8.20 -23.35 -0.60
C PHE A 120 9.67 -23.79 -0.44
N GLN A 121 10.48 -23.12 0.38
CA GLN A 121 11.85 -23.59 0.67
C GLN A 121 11.85 -24.93 1.42
N ASN A 122 10.92 -25.15 2.36
CA ASN A 122 10.82 -26.40 3.12
C ASN A 122 10.29 -27.60 2.33
N LYS A 123 9.77 -27.42 1.11
CA LYS A 123 9.30 -28.51 0.23
C LYS A 123 10.37 -29.00 -0.75
N ILE A 124 11.49 -28.30 -0.85
CA ILE A 124 12.59 -28.60 -1.79
C ILE A 124 13.84 -29.08 -1.02
N GLY A 125 13.77 -29.13 0.32
CA GLY A 125 14.79 -29.70 1.20
C GLY A 125 14.45 -31.12 1.61
#